data_AF-A0A6M1YC97-F1
#
_entry.id   AF-A0A6M1YC97-F1
#
_cell.length_a   1.000
_cell.length_b   1.000
_cell.length_c   1.000
_cell.angle_alpha   90.00
_cell.angle_beta   90.00
_cell.angle_gamma   90.00
#
_symmetry.space_group_name_H-M   'P 1'
#
loop_
_entity.id
_entity.type
_entity.pdbx_description
1 polymer ?
#
loop_
_entity_poly.entity_id
_entity_poly.type
_entity_poly.pdbx_seq_one_letter_code
_entity_poly.pdbx_strand_id
1 'polypeptide(L)'
;MTREATILGRDLAELNEGFLVLMAAEVDAGFSSEVTARLRSLDHHARHRLAAVPFALFGFGFQDEATWARLLSPGVRDLDPGYVSREPGAERFTLLALTALRAFARAHPQSVSAWIGLPARTRSRLAGVEIGQLATVAALATPRLKGRLAGRDVLWKRLIDAARHGDERLLAMLAALGKQWTIRRCLGIENPTAAPRGFRR
;
A
#
# COMPACT_ATOMS: atom_id res chain seq x y z
N MET A 1 6.00 19.72 14.75
CA MET A 1 5.60 18.32 14.51
C MET A 1 5.47 17.63 15.85
N THR A 2 4.29 17.11 16.18
CA THR A 2 4.05 16.34 17.41
C THR A 2 4.74 14.98 17.33
N ARG A 3 5.28 14.49 18.45
CA ARG A 3 6.03 13.21 18.57
C ARG A 3 5.30 12.02 17.94
N GLU A 4 3.97 12.02 17.99
CA GLU A 4 3.11 11.00 17.38
C GLU A 4 3.18 10.96 15.85
N ALA A 5 3.21 12.12 15.19
CA ALA A 5 3.34 12.19 13.73
C ALA A 5 4.68 11.60 13.26
N THR A 6 5.72 11.73 14.07
CA THR A 6 7.05 11.16 13.82
C THR A 6 7.06 9.64 13.94
N ILE A 7 6.40 9.08 14.95
CA ILE A 7 6.30 7.61 15.15
C ILE A 7 5.53 6.98 13.99
N LEU A 8 4.37 7.55 13.67
CA LEU A 8 3.53 7.12 12.56
C LEU A 8 4.24 7.14 11.20
N GLY A 9 5.03 8.20 10.95
CA GLY A 9 5.83 8.30 9.73
C GLY A 9 6.95 7.25 9.67
N ARG A 10 7.57 6.94 10.81
CA ARG A 10 8.59 5.89 10.91
C ARG A 10 8.00 4.52 10.62
N ASP A 11 6.89 4.17 11.26
CA ASP A 11 6.29 2.85 11.09
C ASP A 11 5.81 2.63 9.64
N LEU A 12 5.31 3.68 8.98
CA LEU A 12 4.97 3.64 7.56
C LEU A 12 6.22 3.43 6.68
N ALA A 13 7.32 4.11 7.00
CA ALA A 13 8.58 3.93 6.28
C ALA A 13 9.12 2.50 6.44
N GLU A 14 9.01 1.91 7.64
CA GLU A 14 9.39 0.50 7.88
C GLU A 14 8.51 -0.47 7.05
N LEU A 15 7.20 -0.23 6.94
CA LEU A 15 6.33 -1.00 6.05
C LEU A 15 6.68 -0.82 4.56
N ASN A 16 7.00 0.40 4.14
CA ASN A 16 7.42 0.67 2.77
C ASN A 16 8.76 -0.03 2.45
N GLU A 17 9.73 -0.01 3.37
CA GLU A 17 11.00 -0.71 3.23
C GLU A 17 10.78 -2.23 3.11
N GLY A 18 9.95 -2.81 3.99
CA GLY A 18 9.58 -4.23 3.93
C GLY A 18 8.93 -4.61 2.59
N PHE A 19 8.09 -3.74 2.03
CA PHE A 19 7.51 -3.94 0.70
C PHE A 19 8.58 -3.87 -0.40
N LEU A 20 9.51 -2.92 -0.35
CA LEU A 20 10.59 -2.81 -1.34
C LEU A 20 11.53 -4.03 -1.29
N VAL A 21 11.80 -4.57 -0.11
CA VAL A 21 12.52 -5.84 0.06
C VAL A 21 11.76 -7.00 -0.58
N LEU A 22 10.44 -7.06 -0.41
CA LEU A 22 9.60 -8.06 -1.07
C LEU A 22 9.69 -7.98 -2.60
N MET A 23 9.71 -6.77 -3.15
CA MET A 23 9.82 -6.55 -4.61
C MET A 23 11.16 -6.99 -5.18
N ALA A 24 12.23 -6.92 -4.37
CA ALA A 24 13.52 -7.47 -4.75
C ALA A 24 13.48 -9.01 -4.88
N ALA A 25 12.57 -9.69 -4.17
CA ALA A 25 12.38 -11.14 -4.17
C ALA A 25 11.37 -11.65 -5.22
N GLU A 26 11.06 -10.84 -6.25
CA GLU A 26 10.22 -11.20 -7.41
C GLU A 26 8.74 -11.49 -7.16
N VAL A 27 8.15 -10.99 -6.07
CA VAL A 27 6.69 -11.09 -5.88
C VAL A 27 5.97 -10.26 -6.94
N ASP A 28 4.94 -10.84 -7.58
CA ASP A 28 4.12 -10.14 -8.57
C ASP A 28 3.22 -9.08 -7.88
N ALA A 29 3.72 -7.85 -7.84
CA ALA A 29 2.98 -6.69 -7.40
C ALA A 29 2.22 -5.96 -8.52
N GLY A 30 2.16 -6.52 -9.73
CA GLY A 30 1.49 -5.91 -10.88
C GLY A 30 2.26 -4.76 -11.54
N PHE A 31 3.56 -4.65 -11.29
CA PHE A 31 4.45 -3.71 -11.98
C PHE A 31 4.84 -4.23 -13.35
N SER A 32 5.13 -3.32 -14.29
CA SER A 32 5.81 -3.70 -15.53
C SER A 32 7.22 -4.23 -15.26
N SER A 33 7.74 -5.04 -16.19
CA SER A 33 9.10 -5.58 -16.10
C SER A 33 10.17 -4.50 -15.94
N GLU A 34 9.99 -3.34 -16.58
CA GLU A 34 10.92 -2.22 -16.46
C GLU A 34 10.91 -1.60 -15.06
N VAL A 35 9.72 -1.37 -14.47
CA VAL A 35 9.63 -0.85 -13.09
C VAL A 35 10.21 -1.85 -12.11
N THR A 36 9.92 -3.15 -12.28
CA THR A 36 10.49 -4.22 -11.47
C THR A 36 12.01 -4.26 -11.53
N ALA A 37 12.60 -4.18 -12.73
CA ALA A 37 14.05 -4.14 -12.91
C ALA A 37 14.68 -2.91 -12.23
N ARG A 38 14.02 -1.75 -12.30
CA ARG A 38 14.49 -0.53 -11.62
C ARG A 38 14.40 -0.64 -10.09
N LEU A 39 13.33 -1.22 -9.55
CA LEU A 39 13.19 -1.44 -8.11
C LEU A 39 14.30 -2.36 -7.59
N ARG A 40 14.63 -3.43 -8.32
CA ARG A 40 15.70 -4.38 -7.95
C ARG A 40 17.10 -3.77 -7.94
N SER A 41 17.34 -2.80 -8.81
CA SER A 41 18.63 -2.10 -8.92
C SER A 41 18.74 -0.88 -7.98
N LEU A 42 17.79 -0.70 -7.05
CA LEU A 42 17.95 0.30 -5.99
C LEU A 42 19.01 -0.16 -4.97
N ASP A 43 20.03 0.69 -4.79
CA ASP A 43 20.93 0.58 -3.65
C ASP A 43 20.21 0.85 -2.32
N HIS A 44 20.90 0.60 -1.21
CA HIS A 44 20.34 0.77 0.12
C HIS A 44 19.87 2.21 0.41
N HIS A 45 20.62 3.22 -0.03
CA HIS A 45 20.28 4.63 0.24
C HIS A 45 19.07 5.10 -0.55
N ALA A 46 19.00 4.75 -1.84
CA ALA A 46 17.87 5.06 -2.70
C ALA A 46 16.61 4.33 -2.25
N ARG A 47 16.73 3.09 -1.80
CA ARG A 47 15.62 2.34 -1.20
C ARG A 47 15.10 3.01 0.06
N HIS A 48 15.99 3.39 0.98
CA HIS A 48 15.63 4.10 2.21
C HIS A 48 14.93 5.43 1.91
N ARG A 49 15.43 6.21 0.95
CA ARG A 49 14.77 7.46 0.51
C ARG A 49 13.39 7.21 -0.07
N LEU A 50 13.24 6.19 -0.92
CA LEU A 50 11.95 5.82 -1.49
C LEU A 50 10.98 5.32 -0.41
N ALA A 51 11.46 4.57 0.58
CA ALA A 51 10.63 4.08 1.69
C ALA A 51 10.09 5.22 2.58
N ALA A 52 10.85 6.30 2.72
CA ALA A 52 10.50 7.47 3.54
C ALA A 52 9.35 8.34 2.98
N VAL A 53 8.75 7.98 1.83
CA VAL A 53 7.60 8.74 1.31
C VAL A 53 6.38 8.65 2.25
N PRO A 54 5.60 9.75 2.41
CA PRO A 54 4.53 9.87 3.39
C PRO A 54 3.21 9.20 2.96
N PHE A 55 3.29 8.11 2.20
CA PHE A 55 2.15 7.28 1.78
C PHE A 55 2.62 5.83 1.58
N ALA A 56 1.70 4.88 1.68
CA ALA A 56 2.03 3.47 1.45
C ALA A 56 2.41 3.23 -0.02
N LEU A 57 3.51 2.54 -0.27
CA LEU A 57 3.98 2.10 -1.60
C LEU A 57 3.25 0.85 -2.11
N PHE A 58 2.50 0.20 -1.23
CA PHE A 58 1.69 -0.98 -1.50
C PHE A 58 0.20 -0.70 -1.31
N GLY A 59 -0.63 -1.65 -1.69
CA GLY A 59 -2.04 -1.68 -1.35
C GLY A 59 -2.64 -3.07 -1.51
N PHE A 60 -3.82 -3.25 -0.93
CA PHE A 60 -4.56 -4.53 -0.96
C PHE A 60 -5.89 -4.43 -1.72
N GLY A 61 -6.03 -3.43 -2.58
CA GLY A 61 -7.25 -3.18 -3.33
C GLY A 61 -8.45 -2.84 -2.45
N PHE A 62 -8.28 -1.96 -1.45
CA PHE A 62 -9.32 -1.56 -0.48
C PHE A 62 -10.54 -0.88 -1.10
N GLN A 63 -10.44 -0.42 -2.34
CA GLN A 63 -11.58 0.14 -3.09
C GLN A 63 -12.71 -0.86 -3.33
N ASP A 64 -12.40 -2.16 -3.33
CA ASP A 64 -13.41 -3.22 -3.42
C ASP A 64 -13.97 -3.51 -2.02
N GLU A 65 -14.83 -2.58 -1.56
CA GLU A 65 -15.41 -2.63 -0.22
C GLU A 65 -16.25 -3.90 0.02
N ALA A 66 -16.86 -4.47 -1.02
CA ALA A 66 -17.67 -5.68 -0.90
C ALA A 66 -16.80 -6.91 -0.60
N THR A 67 -15.63 -7.04 -1.24
CA THR A 67 -14.69 -8.11 -0.92
C THR A 67 -14.07 -7.92 0.46
N TRP A 68 -13.68 -6.69 0.82
CA TRP A 68 -13.15 -6.42 2.15
C TRP A 68 -14.20 -6.56 3.25
N ALA A 69 -15.47 -6.25 2.98
CA ALA A 69 -16.56 -6.53 3.91
C ALA A 69 -16.63 -8.03 4.22
N ARG A 70 -16.53 -8.88 3.19
CA ARG A 70 -16.54 -10.34 3.36
C ARG A 70 -15.31 -10.84 4.10
N LEU A 71 -14.11 -10.39 3.73
CA LEU A 71 -12.85 -10.80 4.37
C LEU A 71 -12.75 -10.41 5.85
N LEU A 72 -13.34 -9.27 6.23
CA LEU A 72 -13.27 -8.75 7.60
C LEU A 72 -14.51 -9.11 8.45
N SER A 73 -15.46 -9.86 7.90
CA SER A 73 -16.64 -10.29 8.64
C SER A 73 -16.27 -11.36 9.67
N PRO A 74 -16.83 -11.30 10.90
CA PRO A 74 -16.61 -12.32 11.91
C PRO A 74 -17.02 -13.72 11.40
N GLY A 75 -16.18 -14.73 11.69
CA GLY A 75 -16.48 -16.12 11.35
C GLY A 75 -16.30 -16.49 9.87
N VAL A 76 -15.78 -15.59 9.02
CA VAL A 76 -15.65 -15.82 7.58
C VAL A 76 -14.35 -16.53 7.20
N ARG A 77 -14.19 -17.74 7.75
CA ARG A 77 -13.33 -18.85 7.26
C ARG A 77 -12.05 -19.07 8.05
N ASP A 78 -11.86 -20.33 8.38
CA ASP A 78 -10.54 -20.91 8.62
C ASP A 78 -9.87 -21.18 7.27
N LEU A 79 -8.54 -21.22 7.27
CA LEU A 79 -7.80 -21.72 6.12
C LEU A 79 -8.09 -23.22 5.95
N ASP A 80 -8.03 -23.71 4.72
CA ASP A 80 -8.19 -25.14 4.47
C ASP A 80 -7.19 -25.95 5.31
N PRO A 81 -7.61 -27.10 5.88
CA PRO A 81 -6.68 -27.99 6.58
C PRO A 81 -5.48 -28.33 5.69
N GLY A 82 -4.27 -28.04 6.15
CA GLY A 82 -3.04 -28.24 5.37
C GLY A 82 -2.69 -27.08 4.43
N TYR A 83 -3.25 -25.89 4.63
CA TYR A 83 -2.83 -24.68 3.93
C TYR A 83 -1.32 -24.48 4.01
N VAL A 84 -0.69 -24.37 2.84
CA VAL A 84 0.71 -23.98 2.69
C VAL A 84 0.76 -22.77 1.77
N SER A 85 1.36 -21.70 2.27
CA SER A 85 1.54 -20.46 1.51
C SER A 85 2.40 -20.69 0.28
N ARG A 86 1.94 -20.22 -0.89
CA ARG A 86 2.75 -20.20 -2.12
C ARG A 86 3.79 -19.07 -2.09
N GLU A 87 3.54 -18.02 -1.31
CA GLU A 87 4.39 -16.83 -1.23
C GLU A 87 4.60 -16.44 0.26
N PRO A 88 5.35 -17.25 1.03
CA PRO A 88 5.47 -17.04 2.49
C PRO A 88 6.10 -15.69 2.86
N GLY A 89 6.89 -15.07 1.97
CA GLY A 89 7.35 -13.70 2.15
C GLY A 89 6.22 -12.67 2.05
N ALA A 90 5.37 -12.79 1.04
CA ALA A 90 4.27 -11.86 0.79
C ALA A 90 3.18 -11.97 1.87
N GLU A 91 2.93 -13.19 2.35
CA GLU A 91 1.99 -13.43 3.43
C GLU A 91 2.47 -12.85 4.76
N ARG A 92 3.75 -13.07 5.13
CA ARG A 92 4.35 -12.46 6.33
C ARG A 92 4.28 -10.94 6.27
N PHE A 93 4.60 -10.36 5.11
CA PHE A 93 4.47 -8.91 4.90
C PHE A 93 3.01 -8.46 5.05
N THR A 94 2.07 -9.17 4.44
CA THR A 94 0.64 -8.86 4.51
C THR A 94 0.13 -8.90 5.95
N LEU A 95 0.54 -9.89 6.74
CA LEU A 95 0.21 -9.99 8.15
C LEU A 95 0.77 -8.80 8.95
N LEU A 96 2.05 -8.47 8.77
CA LEU A 96 2.68 -7.32 9.41
C LEU A 96 1.93 -6.02 9.07
N ALA A 97 1.69 -5.79 7.78
CA ALA A 97 1.02 -4.61 7.28
C ALA A 97 -0.42 -4.50 7.82
N LEU A 98 -1.22 -5.56 7.77
CA LEU A 98 -2.59 -5.53 8.29
C LEU A 98 -2.62 -5.35 9.82
N THR A 99 -1.66 -5.94 10.54
CA THR A 99 -1.53 -5.76 12.00
C THR A 99 -1.24 -4.30 12.34
N ALA A 100 -0.27 -3.69 11.66
CA ALA A 100 0.07 -2.28 11.84
C ALA A 100 -1.09 -1.35 11.45
N LEU A 101 -1.71 -1.59 10.28
CA LEU A 101 -2.85 -0.82 9.81
C LEU A 101 -4.05 -0.91 10.76
N ARG A 102 -4.30 -2.08 11.36
CA ARG A 102 -5.32 -2.24 12.39
C ARG A 102 -5.00 -1.40 13.62
N ALA A 103 -3.77 -1.45 14.13
CA ALA A 103 -3.35 -0.66 15.28
C ALA A 103 -3.51 0.85 14.99
N PHE A 104 -3.06 1.32 13.82
CA PHE A 104 -3.23 2.70 13.42
C PHE A 104 -4.69 3.07 13.16
N ALA A 105 -5.52 2.16 12.66
CA ALA A 105 -6.95 2.44 12.45
C ALA A 105 -7.68 2.67 13.78
N ARG A 106 -7.22 2.04 14.87
CA ARG A 106 -7.74 2.26 16.23
C ARG A 106 -7.24 3.57 16.84
N ALA A 107 -5.96 3.89 16.67
CA ALA A 107 -5.35 5.08 17.28
C ALA A 107 -5.56 6.38 16.48
N HIS A 108 -5.41 6.31 15.15
CA HIS A 108 -5.37 7.47 14.25
C HIS A 108 -6.14 7.20 12.94
N PRO A 109 -7.47 7.00 13.01
CA PRO A 109 -8.28 6.51 11.88
C PRO A 109 -8.22 7.39 10.62
N GLN A 110 -8.11 8.71 10.78
CA GLN A 110 -8.04 9.64 9.65
C GLN A 110 -6.69 9.59 8.93
N SER A 111 -5.59 9.47 9.69
CA SER A 111 -4.24 9.39 9.16
C SER A 111 -4.04 8.13 8.32
N VAL A 112 -4.52 6.98 8.78
CA VAL A 112 -4.44 5.71 8.04
C VAL A 112 -5.15 5.80 6.70
N SER A 113 -6.37 6.34 6.69
CA SER A 113 -7.10 6.58 5.45
C SER A 113 -6.25 7.43 4.49
N ALA A 114 -5.69 8.54 4.96
CA ALA A 114 -4.84 9.41 4.14
C ALA A 114 -3.52 8.77 3.67
N TRP A 115 -2.99 7.72 4.33
CA TRP A 115 -1.75 7.07 3.90
C TRP A 115 -1.95 5.90 2.96
N ILE A 116 -2.97 5.06 3.17
CA ILE A 116 -3.15 3.83 2.38
C ILE A 116 -4.41 3.83 1.51
N GLY A 117 -5.27 4.84 1.65
CA GLY A 117 -6.47 4.94 0.84
C GLY A 117 -7.59 4.06 1.38
N LEU A 118 -7.64 3.85 2.69
CA LEU A 118 -8.60 2.96 3.36
C LEU A 118 -9.97 3.65 3.47
N PRO A 119 -11.04 3.11 2.84
CA PRO A 119 -12.39 3.64 2.99
C PRO A 119 -12.88 3.57 4.43
N ALA A 120 -13.74 4.51 4.84
CA ALA A 120 -14.17 4.64 6.24
C ALA A 120 -14.82 3.35 6.80
N ARG A 121 -15.65 2.68 5.99
CA ARG A 121 -16.31 1.41 6.39
C ARG A 121 -15.30 0.27 6.56
N THR A 122 -14.40 0.11 5.60
CA THR A 122 -13.32 -0.90 5.66
C THR A 122 -12.40 -0.65 6.84
N ARG A 123 -12.07 0.62 7.12
CA ARG A 123 -11.29 1.02 8.30
C ARG A 123 -11.95 0.60 9.60
N SER A 124 -13.24 0.90 9.77
CA SER A 124 -13.98 0.52 10.98
C SER A 124 -14.01 -1.00 11.17
N ARG A 125 -14.18 -1.77 10.09
CA ARG A 125 -14.11 -3.24 10.15
C ARG A 125 -12.71 -3.73 10.52
N LEU A 126 -11.67 -3.21 9.86
CA LEU A 126 -10.28 -3.60 10.12
C LEU A 126 -9.90 -3.35 11.58
N ALA A 127 -10.30 -2.21 12.15
CA ALA A 127 -10.08 -1.88 13.56
C ALA A 127 -10.75 -2.86 14.53
N GLY A 128 -11.86 -3.49 14.12
CA GLY A 128 -12.63 -4.45 14.90
C GLY A 128 -12.26 -5.92 14.69
N VAL A 129 -11.35 -6.25 13.77
CA VAL A 129 -10.90 -7.65 13.58
C VAL A 129 -10.23 -8.15 14.85
N GLU A 130 -10.46 -9.41 15.22
CA GLU A 130 -9.77 -10.02 16.36
C GLU A 130 -8.32 -10.36 16.02
N ILE A 131 -7.41 -10.24 16.98
CA ILE A 131 -5.97 -10.49 16.74
C ILE A 131 -5.76 -11.92 16.23
N GLY A 132 -6.49 -12.90 16.78
CA GLY A 132 -6.43 -14.30 16.35
C GLY A 132 -6.88 -14.55 14.91
N GLN A 133 -7.64 -13.62 14.30
CA GLN A 133 -8.13 -13.75 12.93
C GLN A 133 -7.18 -13.11 11.90
N LEU A 134 -6.21 -12.29 12.33
CA LEU A 134 -5.35 -11.53 11.41
C LEU A 134 -4.51 -12.40 10.51
N ALA A 135 -4.02 -13.55 10.99
CA ALA A 135 -3.23 -14.48 10.18
C ALA A 135 -4.05 -15.02 8.98
N THR A 136 -5.27 -15.49 9.24
CA THR A 136 -6.17 -15.98 8.19
C THR A 136 -6.57 -14.87 7.22
N VAL A 137 -6.93 -13.68 7.74
CA VAL A 137 -7.25 -12.52 6.90
C VAL A 137 -6.06 -12.15 6.03
N ALA A 138 -4.84 -12.18 6.58
CA ALA A 138 -3.63 -11.89 5.83
C ALA A 138 -3.39 -12.90 4.72
N ALA A 139 -3.43 -14.21 5.00
CA ALA A 139 -3.30 -15.26 4.01
C ALA A 139 -4.28 -15.09 2.84
N LEU A 140 -5.56 -14.80 3.14
CA LEU A 140 -6.61 -14.57 2.14
C LEU A 140 -6.45 -13.24 1.38
N ALA A 141 -5.85 -12.23 2.02
CA ALA A 141 -5.59 -10.93 1.40
C ALA A 141 -4.29 -10.87 0.59
N THR A 142 -3.33 -11.78 0.82
CA THR A 142 -2.02 -11.82 0.15
C THR A 142 -2.11 -11.71 -1.37
N PRO A 143 -3.00 -12.45 -2.08
CA PRO A 143 -3.12 -12.32 -3.54
C PRO A 143 -3.52 -10.92 -4.04
N ARG A 144 -4.05 -10.08 -3.13
CA ARG A 144 -4.44 -8.69 -3.42
C ARG A 144 -3.32 -7.69 -3.14
N LEU A 145 -2.22 -8.11 -2.53
CA LEU A 145 -1.04 -7.28 -2.34
C LEU A 145 -0.50 -6.87 -3.70
N LYS A 146 -0.54 -5.58 -3.98
CA LYS A 146 -0.05 -4.99 -5.22
C LYS A 146 0.71 -3.70 -4.94
N GLY A 147 1.57 -3.36 -5.89
CA GLY A 147 2.23 -2.08 -5.97
C GLY A 147 1.17 -0.99 -6.07
N ARG A 148 1.34 0.05 -5.27
CA ARG A 148 0.35 1.11 -5.28
C ARG A 148 0.38 1.85 -6.60
N LEU A 149 -0.79 1.94 -7.25
CA LEU A 149 -0.87 2.52 -8.60
C LEU A 149 0.12 1.83 -9.55
N ALA A 150 0.31 0.52 -9.44
CA ALA A 150 1.29 -0.21 -10.23
C ALA A 150 1.16 0.01 -11.74
N GLY A 151 -0.07 0.17 -12.26
CA GLY A 151 -0.32 0.53 -13.67
C GLY A 151 0.03 1.98 -14.06
N ARG A 152 0.64 2.78 -13.18
CA ARG A 152 1.13 4.14 -13.46
C ARG A 152 2.66 4.12 -13.56
N ASP A 153 3.19 3.40 -14.54
CA ASP A 153 4.63 3.24 -14.76
C ASP A 153 5.44 4.53 -14.70
N VAL A 154 4.97 5.58 -15.37
CA VAL A 154 5.68 6.88 -15.43
C VAL A 154 5.89 7.48 -14.04
N LEU A 155 4.90 7.35 -13.15
CA LEU A 155 5.02 7.81 -11.77
C LEU A 155 6.10 7.02 -11.03
N TRP A 156 6.05 5.69 -11.12
CA TRP A 156 7.00 4.81 -10.44
C TRP A 156 8.42 5.03 -10.92
N LYS A 157 8.63 5.13 -12.23
CA LYS A 157 9.94 5.46 -12.81
C LYS A 157 10.46 6.78 -12.25
N ARG A 158 9.63 7.82 -12.20
CA ARG A 158 10.02 9.13 -11.64
C ARG A 158 10.32 9.09 -10.15
N LEU A 159 9.55 8.34 -9.35
CA LEU A 159 9.81 8.15 -7.92
C LEU A 159 11.15 7.44 -7.70
N ILE A 160 11.39 6.36 -8.44
CA ILE A 160 12.64 5.59 -8.36
C ILE A 160 13.82 6.45 -8.79
N ASP A 161 13.70 7.18 -9.89
CA ASP A 161 14.78 8.03 -10.40
C ASP A 161 15.07 9.18 -9.42
N ALA A 162 14.05 9.85 -8.88
CA ALA A 162 14.24 10.88 -7.84
C ALA A 162 14.95 10.31 -6.61
N ALA A 163 14.54 9.13 -6.14
CA ALA A 163 15.16 8.46 -5.02
C ALA A 163 16.61 8.04 -5.32
N ARG A 164 16.94 7.59 -6.54
CA ARG A 164 18.32 7.26 -6.93
C ARG A 164 19.24 8.47 -6.91
N HIS A 165 18.81 9.57 -7.53
CA HIS A 165 19.62 10.78 -7.64
C HIS A 165 19.65 11.61 -6.34
N GLY A 166 18.87 11.23 -5.32
CA GLY A 166 18.75 12.01 -4.09
C GLY A 166 18.04 13.36 -4.31
N ASP A 167 17.19 13.47 -5.33
CA ASP A 167 16.42 14.69 -5.59
C ASP A 167 15.24 14.77 -4.62
N GLU A 168 15.52 15.28 -3.42
CA GLU A 168 14.54 15.40 -2.34
C GLU A 168 13.35 16.28 -2.73
N ARG A 169 13.57 17.32 -3.55
CA ARG A 169 12.52 18.23 -3.98
C ARG A 169 11.54 17.52 -4.91
N LEU A 170 12.06 16.83 -5.93
CA LEU A 170 11.23 16.04 -6.84
C LEU A 170 10.51 14.92 -6.09
N LEU A 171 11.20 14.25 -5.16
CA LEU A 171 10.60 13.20 -4.34
C LEU A 171 9.46 13.73 -3.47
N ALA A 172 9.64 14.90 -2.83
CA ALA A 172 8.61 15.55 -2.04
C ALA A 172 7.39 15.96 -2.89
N MET A 173 7.62 16.47 -4.10
CA MET A 173 6.54 16.83 -5.04
C MET A 173 5.76 15.59 -5.51
N LEU A 174 6.45 14.53 -5.91
CA LEU A 174 5.84 13.26 -6.31
C LEU A 174 5.10 12.60 -5.13
N ALA A 175 5.64 12.72 -3.93
CA ALA A 175 5.00 12.27 -2.71
C ALA A 175 3.72 13.02 -2.39
N ALA A 176 3.70 14.34 -2.56
CA ALA A 176 2.50 15.15 -2.39
C ALA A 176 1.40 14.72 -3.37
N LEU A 177 1.75 14.45 -4.63
CA LEU A 177 0.83 13.90 -5.64
C LEU A 177 0.30 12.51 -5.25
N GLY A 178 1.19 11.62 -4.79
CA GLY A 178 0.82 10.29 -4.28
C GLY A 178 -0.19 10.36 -3.12
N LYS A 179 0.05 11.28 -2.19
CA LYS A 179 -0.86 11.56 -1.07
C LYS A 179 -2.20 12.12 -1.53
N GLN A 180 -2.22 13.06 -2.48
CA GLN A 180 -3.47 13.60 -3.03
C GLN A 180 -4.33 12.52 -3.67
N TRP A 181 -3.75 11.60 -4.45
CA TRP A 181 -4.50 10.46 -5.00
C TRP A 181 -5.04 9.54 -3.93
N THR A 182 -4.27 9.33 -2.86
CA THR A 182 -4.71 8.54 -1.71
C THR A 182 -5.96 9.14 -1.07
N ILE A 183 -5.92 10.45 -0.80
CA ILE A 183 -7.02 11.17 -0.17
C ILE A 183 -8.26 11.15 -1.07
N ARG A 184 -8.11 11.43 -2.38
CA ARG A 184 -9.22 11.37 -3.34
C ARG A 184 -9.91 10.01 -3.32
N ARG A 185 -9.13 8.92 -3.30
CA ARG A 185 -9.65 7.56 -3.22
C ARG A 185 -10.42 7.28 -1.93
N CYS A 186 -9.93 7.77 -0.78
CA CYS A 186 -10.66 7.68 0.48
C CYS A 186 -11.99 8.42 0.47
N LEU A 187 -12.06 9.54 -0.24
CA LEU A 187 -13.26 10.36 -0.34
C LEU A 187 -14.24 9.84 -1.40
N GLY A 188 -13.94 8.72 -2.07
CA GLY A 188 -14.75 8.20 -3.17
C GLY A 188 -14.77 9.13 -4.39
N ILE A 189 -13.83 10.07 -4.48
CA ILE A 189 -13.72 10.99 -5.60
C ILE A 189 -13.00 10.23 -6.71
N GLU A 190 -13.76 9.77 -7.71
CA GLU A 190 -13.19 9.18 -8.91
C GLU A 190 -12.22 10.16 -9.58
N ASN A 191 -11.13 9.63 -10.12
CA ASN A 191 -10.31 10.43 -11.01
C ASN A 191 -11.18 10.77 -12.22
N PRO A 192 -11.21 12.03 -12.69
CA PRO A 192 -11.78 12.30 -14.00
C PRO A 192 -11.03 11.40 -14.97
N THR A 193 -11.71 10.37 -15.47
CA THR A 193 -11.35 9.75 -16.73
C THR A 193 -11.25 10.92 -17.69
N ALA A 194 -10.06 11.15 -18.24
CA ALA A 194 -9.95 12.05 -19.37
C ALA A 194 -10.94 11.50 -20.40
N ALA A 195 -12.10 12.15 -20.52
CA ALA A 195 -13.01 11.89 -21.61
C ALA A 195 -12.16 11.92 -22.88
N PRO A 196 -12.27 10.94 -23.78
CA PRO A 196 -11.62 11.04 -25.07
C PRO A 196 -12.10 12.37 -25.64
N ARG A 197 -11.21 13.37 -25.72
CA ARG A 197 -11.48 14.63 -26.38
C ARG A 197 -11.66 14.29 -27.86
N GLY A 198 -12.87 13.91 -28.22
CA GLY A 198 -13.37 14.01 -29.57
C GLY A 198 -13.45 15.49 -29.89
N PHE A 199 -12.35 16.04 -30.41
CA PHE A 199 -12.44 17.27 -31.19
C PHE A 199 -13.20 16.91 -32.47
N ARG A 200 -14.48 17.29 -32.50
CA ARG A 200 -15.26 17.50 -33.72
C ARG A 200 -15.80 18.93 -33.64
N ARG A 201 -15.16 19.84 -34.35
CA ARG A 201 -15.70 20.52 -35.54
C ARG A 201 -14.59 21.36 -36.16
#